data_AF-A0AAV0WSU5-F1
#
_entry.id   AF-A0AAV0WSU5-F1
#
_cell.length_a   1.000
_cell.length_b   1.000
_cell.length_c   1.000
_cell.angle_alpha   90.00
_cell.angle_beta   90.00
_cell.angle_gamma   90.00
#
_symmetry.space_group_name_H-M   'P 1'
#
loop_
_entity.id
_entity.type
_entity.pdbx_description
1 polymer ?
#
loop_
_entity_poly.entity_id
_entity_poly.type
_entity_poly.pdbx_seq_one_letter_code
_entity_poly.pdbx_strand_id
1 'polypeptide(L)'
;MVCDFMHDIPERVARYDMAIIVQNFIIKKYFTLDQLNSRIILYQYGIIENKNFPPKLNQSNLNNGSIIMSASEMLCLVRNFGLIVGELIPKSSKNWKLYILLRTIVDLCCAWSIEPECSKLLDSLVTEHNRLYMEII
;
A
#
# COMPACT_ATOMS: atom_id res chain seq x y z
N MET A 1 -18.79 10.31 -14.48
CA MET A 1 -17.82 9.63 -13.60
C MET A 1 -16.73 10.65 -13.32
N VAL A 2 -16.62 11.11 -12.08
CA VAL A 2 -15.58 12.07 -11.67
C VAL A 2 -14.42 11.22 -11.17
N CYS A 3 -13.22 11.41 -11.75
CA CYS A 3 -12.01 10.78 -11.23
C CYS A 3 -11.64 11.49 -9.93
N ASP A 4 -11.50 10.72 -8.86
CA ASP A 4 -11.15 11.21 -7.53
C ASP A 4 -10.02 10.35 -6.98
N PHE A 5 -8.87 10.98 -6.74
CA PHE A 5 -7.67 10.25 -6.33
C PHE A 5 -7.91 9.40 -5.07
N MET A 6 -8.62 9.95 -4.08
CA MET A 6 -8.84 9.29 -2.79
C MET A 6 -9.74 8.06 -2.93
N HIS A 7 -10.76 8.15 -3.77
CA HIS A 7 -11.64 7.04 -4.08
C HIS A 7 -11.00 6.00 -5.01
N ASP A 8 -10.27 6.44 -6.04
CA ASP A 8 -9.77 5.56 -7.08
C ASP A 8 -8.52 4.78 -6.64
N ILE A 9 -7.63 5.39 -5.85
CA ILE A 9 -6.39 4.75 -5.39
C ILE A 9 -6.51 4.23 -3.95
N PRO A 10 -6.56 5.07 -2.89
CA PRO A 10 -6.68 4.58 -1.52
C PRO A 10 -7.91 3.69 -1.25
N GLU A 11 -9.12 4.10 -1.61
CA GLU A 11 -10.32 3.33 -1.25
C GLU A 11 -10.56 2.09 -2.13
N ARG A 12 -9.92 2.02 -3.31
CA ARG A 12 -10.07 0.90 -4.24
C ARG A 12 -8.76 0.15 -4.39
N VAL A 13 -7.88 0.59 -5.29
CA VAL A 13 -6.68 -0.17 -5.68
C VAL A 13 -5.85 -0.58 -4.46
N ALA A 14 -5.45 0.39 -3.61
CA ALA A 14 -4.63 0.12 -2.44
C ALA A 14 -5.30 -0.79 -1.41
N ARG A 15 -6.64 -0.72 -1.25
CA ARG A 15 -7.40 -1.59 -0.35
C ARG A 15 -7.21 -3.07 -0.66
N TYR A 16 -7.19 -3.44 -1.94
CA TYR A 16 -7.06 -4.83 -2.37
C TYR A 16 -5.60 -5.24 -2.47
N ASP A 17 -4.75 -4.38 -3.04
CA ASP A 17 -3.32 -4.64 -3.18
C ASP A 17 -2.67 -4.89 -1.83
N MET A 18 -2.88 -3.98 -0.87
CA MET A 18 -2.28 -4.10 0.46
C MET A 18 -2.78 -5.33 1.21
N ALA A 19 -4.04 -5.74 0.99
CA ALA A 19 -4.58 -6.96 1.59
C ALA A 19 -3.83 -8.21 1.07
N ILE A 20 -3.69 -8.35 -0.25
CA ILE A 20 -2.96 -9.48 -0.87
C ILE A 20 -1.49 -9.47 -0.49
N ILE A 21 -0.85 -8.29 -0.49
CA ILE A 21 0.56 -8.14 -0.11
C ILE A 21 0.78 -8.60 1.33
N VAL A 22 -0.02 -8.10 2.28
CA VAL A 22 0.07 -8.47 3.70
C VAL A 22 -0.24 -9.95 3.90
N GLN A 23 -1.29 -10.47 3.27
CA GLN A 23 -1.66 -11.88 3.37
C GLN A 23 -0.52 -12.79 2.87
N ASN A 24 0.08 -12.48 1.73
CA ASN A 24 1.19 -13.27 1.20
C ASN A 24 2.44 -13.20 2.09
N PHE A 25 2.72 -12.07 2.73
CA PHE A 25 3.83 -11.96 3.68
C PHE A 25 3.60 -12.78 4.95
N ILE A 26 2.36 -12.83 5.43
CA ILE A 26 1.97 -13.69 6.57
C ILE A 26 2.09 -15.17 6.18
N ILE A 27 1.59 -15.57 5.00
CA ILE A 27 1.70 -16.95 4.51
C ILE A 27 3.17 -17.37 4.36
N LYS A 28 4.01 -16.48 3.85
CA LYS A 28 5.48 -16.69 3.73
C LYS A 28 6.22 -16.58 5.07
N LYS A 29 5.51 -16.30 6.17
CA LYS A 29 6.03 -16.20 7.53
C LYS A 29 7.11 -15.13 7.71
N TYR A 30 7.03 -14.04 6.96
CA TYR A 30 7.92 -12.89 7.19
C TYR A 30 7.56 -12.13 8.46
N PHE A 31 6.27 -12.11 8.81
CA PHE A 31 5.74 -11.62 10.08
C PHE A 31 4.35 -12.19 10.34
N THR A 32 3.83 -12.03 11.56
CA THR A 32 2.42 -12.31 11.90
C THR A 32 1.56 -11.05 11.83
N LEU A 33 0.23 -11.20 11.76
CA LEU A 33 -0.69 -10.06 11.82
C LEU A 33 -0.50 -9.25 13.12
N ASP A 34 -0.27 -9.91 14.25
CA ASP A 34 -0.03 -9.25 15.54
C ASP A 34 1.27 -8.44 15.55
N GLN A 35 2.34 -8.97 14.95
CA GLN A 35 3.60 -8.24 14.77
C GLN A 35 3.40 -7.00 13.89
N LEU A 36 2.69 -7.14 12.77
CA LEU A 36 2.37 -6.01 11.89
C LEU A 36 1.53 -4.96 12.63
N ASN A 37 0.45 -5.36 13.30
CA ASN A 37 -0.41 -4.46 14.07
C ASN A 37 0.36 -3.76 15.20
N SER A 38 1.26 -4.47 15.89
CA SER A 38 2.11 -3.86 16.92
C SER A 38 3.03 -2.80 16.32
N ARG A 39 3.66 -3.09 15.18
CA ARG A 39 4.53 -2.15 14.48
C ARG A 39 3.76 -0.93 13.96
N ILE A 40 2.55 -1.12 13.39
CA ILE A 40 1.69 -0.02 12.94
C ILE A 40 1.36 0.92 14.10
N ILE A 41 0.98 0.40 15.27
CA ILE A 41 0.58 1.22 16.42
C ILE A 41 1.78 1.92 17.08
N LEU A 42 2.96 1.28 17.10
CA LEU A 42 4.16 1.83 17.74
C LEU A 42 4.99 2.74 16.83
N TYR A 43 4.70 2.75 15.53
CA TYR A 43 5.43 3.56 14.56
C TYR A 43 5.18 5.07 14.78
N GLN A 44 6.25 5.86 14.72
CA GLN A 44 6.17 7.31 14.87
C GLN A 44 5.93 7.98 13.51
N TYR A 45 4.65 8.22 13.16
CA TYR A 45 4.26 8.82 11.87
C TYR A 45 4.60 10.32 11.73
N GLY A 46 5.11 10.95 12.78
CA GLY A 46 5.42 12.38 12.80
C GLY A 46 4.19 13.28 13.03
N ILE A 47 4.44 14.59 13.12
CA ILE A 47 3.44 15.59 13.56
C ILE A 47 2.31 15.76 12.53
N ILE A 48 2.61 15.56 11.24
CA ILE A 48 1.67 15.79 10.13
C ILE A 48 0.58 14.70 10.08
N GLU A 49 0.93 13.46 10.40
CA GLU A 49 0.05 12.29 10.30
C GLU A 49 -0.70 11.97 11.61
N ASN A 50 -0.59 12.83 12.63
CA ASN A 50 -1.09 12.59 13.99
C ASN A 50 -2.62 12.32 14.07
N LYS A 51 -3.39 12.61 13.02
CA LYS A 51 -4.84 12.35 12.96
C LYS A 51 -5.25 11.22 12.01
N ASN A 52 -4.34 10.72 11.17
CA ASN A 52 -4.65 9.78 10.07
C ASN A 52 -3.84 8.48 10.17
N PHE A 53 -3.32 8.14 11.35
CA PHE A 53 -2.52 6.93 11.50
C PHE A 53 -3.39 5.68 11.27
N PRO A 54 -2.86 4.63 10.62
CA PRO A 54 -3.66 3.47 10.28
C PRO A 54 -4.13 2.72 11.53
N PRO A 55 -5.40 2.28 11.58
CA PRO A 55 -5.87 1.42 12.66
C PRO A 55 -5.26 0.01 12.54
N LYS A 56 -5.46 -0.81 13.58
CA LYS A 56 -5.10 -2.23 13.51
C LYS A 56 -5.87 -2.90 12.37
N LEU A 57 -5.14 -3.69 11.57
CA LEU A 57 -5.72 -4.52 10.54
C LEU A 57 -6.51 -5.67 11.18
N ASN A 58 -7.72 -5.88 10.67
CA ASN A 58 -8.64 -6.92 11.12
C ASN A 58 -8.44 -8.19 10.30
N GLN A 59 -8.30 -9.34 10.98
CA GLN A 59 -8.10 -10.64 10.33
C GLN A 59 -9.27 -11.03 9.41
N SER A 60 -10.52 -10.76 9.80
CA SER A 60 -11.70 -11.08 8.99
C SER A 60 -11.72 -10.30 7.68
N ASN A 61 -11.37 -9.01 7.72
CA ASN A 61 -11.29 -8.18 6.50
C ASN A 61 -10.15 -8.66 5.59
N LEU A 62 -8.99 -8.97 6.18
CA LEU A 62 -7.85 -9.50 5.44
C LEU A 62 -8.17 -10.85 4.77
N ASN A 63 -8.90 -11.72 5.46
CA ASN A 63 -9.38 -12.99 4.90
C ASN A 63 -10.37 -12.78 3.75
N ASN A 64 -11.15 -11.70 3.79
CA ASN A 64 -12.03 -11.28 2.70
C ASN A 64 -11.27 -10.55 1.57
N GLY A 65 -9.93 -10.53 1.61
CA GLY A 65 -9.09 -9.93 0.57
C GLY A 65 -9.13 -8.40 0.54
N SER A 66 -9.49 -7.73 1.63
CA SER A 66 -9.55 -6.26 1.67
C SER A 66 -9.10 -5.66 2.98
N ILE A 67 -8.54 -4.46 2.93
CA ILE A 67 -8.27 -3.63 4.11
C ILE A 67 -9.27 -2.47 4.14
N ILE A 68 -10.05 -2.39 5.22
CA ILE A 68 -11.09 -1.37 5.39
C ILE A 68 -10.58 -0.30 6.36
N MET A 69 -10.36 0.90 5.83
CA MET A 69 -10.03 2.13 6.54
C MET A 69 -10.35 3.32 5.62
N SER A 70 -10.27 4.55 6.13
CA SER A 70 -10.45 5.76 5.33
C SER A 70 -9.34 5.94 4.29
N ALA A 71 -9.60 6.75 3.26
CA ALA A 71 -8.60 7.07 2.24
C ALA A 71 -7.29 7.62 2.83
N SER A 72 -7.39 8.51 3.81
CA SER A 72 -6.23 9.11 4.49
C SER A 72 -5.42 8.10 5.29
N GLU A 73 -6.09 7.18 6.02
CA GLU A 73 -5.42 6.11 6.77
C GLU A 73 -4.72 5.12 5.83
N MET A 74 -5.35 4.76 4.71
CA MET A 74 -4.74 3.89 3.71
C MET A 74 -3.52 4.56 3.06
N LEU A 75 -3.63 5.85 2.73
CA LEU A 75 -2.52 6.61 2.18
C LEU A 75 -1.34 6.67 3.17
N CYS A 76 -1.63 6.91 4.46
CA CYS A 76 -0.64 6.89 5.52
C CYS A 76 0.03 5.51 5.64
N LEU A 77 -0.75 4.42 5.58
CA LEU A 77 -0.24 3.06 5.60
C LEU A 77 0.69 2.81 4.41
N VAL A 78 0.23 3.03 3.17
CA VAL A 78 1.04 2.83 1.96
C VAL A 78 2.32 3.66 2.03
N ARG A 79 2.26 4.87 2.58
CA ARG A 79 3.44 5.73 2.69
C ARG A 79 4.48 5.28 3.72
N ASN A 80 4.06 4.55 4.74
CA ASN A 80 4.96 4.17 5.84
C ASN A 80 5.26 2.67 5.89
N PHE A 81 4.48 1.83 5.19
CA PHE A 81 4.62 0.38 5.22
C PHE A 81 6.04 -0.08 4.90
N GLY A 82 6.69 0.60 3.96
CA GLY A 82 8.09 0.40 3.60
C GLY A 82 9.05 0.46 4.79
N LEU A 83 8.83 1.42 5.68
CA LEU A 83 9.63 1.66 6.87
C LEU A 83 9.18 0.80 8.07
N ILE A 84 7.92 0.36 8.06
CA ILE A 84 7.33 -0.46 9.14
C ILE A 84 7.79 -1.92 9.04
N VAL A 85 7.94 -2.48 7.84
CA VAL A 85 8.25 -3.91 7.64
C VAL A 85 9.35 -4.21 6.63
N GLY A 86 9.92 -3.21 5.95
CA GLY A 86 10.79 -3.45 4.80
C GLY A 86 12.03 -4.28 5.09
N GLU A 87 12.54 -4.25 6.32
CA GLU A 87 13.68 -5.06 6.75
C GLU A 87 13.36 -6.55 6.90
N LEU A 88 12.07 -6.91 6.99
CA LEU A 88 11.60 -8.29 7.13
C LEU A 88 11.38 -8.99 5.78
N ILE A 89 11.40 -8.23 4.67
CA ILE A 89 10.97 -8.73 3.36
C ILE A 89 12.17 -8.91 2.43
N PRO A 90 12.33 -10.10 1.80
CA PRO A 90 13.36 -10.31 0.80
C PRO A 90 13.17 -9.41 -0.42
N LYS A 91 14.26 -8.80 -0.89
CA LYS A 91 14.26 -7.91 -2.08
C LYS A 91 13.77 -8.59 -3.36
N SER A 92 13.90 -9.91 -3.47
CA SER A 92 13.43 -10.72 -4.60
C SER A 92 11.91 -10.97 -4.61
N SER A 93 11.19 -10.53 -3.58
CA SER A 93 9.76 -10.78 -3.45
C SER A 93 8.94 -10.01 -4.48
N LYS A 94 8.18 -10.75 -5.31
CA LYS A 94 7.21 -10.14 -6.26
C LYS A 94 6.16 -9.27 -5.55
N ASN A 95 5.65 -9.71 -4.41
CA ASN A 95 4.72 -8.94 -3.58
C ASN A 95 5.35 -7.62 -3.08
N TRP A 96 6.66 -7.61 -2.81
CA TRP A 96 7.37 -6.39 -2.44
C TRP A 96 7.52 -5.44 -3.63
N LYS A 97 7.84 -5.98 -4.81
CA LYS A 97 7.86 -5.20 -6.05
C LYS A 97 6.48 -4.58 -6.34
N LEU A 98 5.39 -5.33 -6.14
CA LEU A 98 4.03 -4.81 -6.28
C LEU A 98 3.78 -3.62 -5.33
N TYR A 99 4.14 -3.77 -4.05
CA TYR A 99 4.07 -2.67 -3.08
C TYR A 99 4.86 -1.43 -3.52
N ILE A 100 6.11 -1.61 -4.02
CA ILE A 100 6.93 -0.49 -4.49
C ILE A 100 6.27 0.24 -5.67
N LEU A 101 5.68 -0.50 -6.62
CA LEU A 101 4.98 0.08 -7.76
C LEU A 101 3.76 0.87 -7.31
N LEU A 102 2.90 0.29 -6.46
CA LEU A 102 1.76 0.99 -5.86
C LEU A 102 2.21 2.26 -5.15
N ARG A 103 3.28 2.18 -4.36
CA ARG A 103 3.82 3.34 -3.63
C ARG A 103 4.32 4.43 -4.58
N THR A 104 4.98 4.05 -5.66
CA THR A 104 5.51 4.99 -6.66
C THR A 104 4.37 5.69 -7.40
N ILE A 105 3.31 4.95 -7.74
CA ILE A 105 2.08 5.52 -8.32
C ILE A 105 1.46 6.54 -7.36
N VAL A 106 1.31 6.17 -6.08
CA VAL A 106 0.78 7.07 -5.03
C VAL A 106 1.62 8.34 -4.90
N ASP A 107 2.95 8.22 -4.88
CA ASP A 107 3.84 9.39 -4.77
C ASP A 107 3.73 10.31 -5.99
N LEU A 108 3.64 9.74 -7.20
CA LEU A 108 3.49 10.52 -8.42
C LEU A 108 2.15 11.25 -8.48
N CYS A 109 1.05 10.59 -8.09
CA CYS A 109 -0.28 11.21 -8.04
C CYS A 109 -0.40 12.27 -6.94
N CYS A 110 0.41 12.18 -5.88
CA CYS A 110 0.45 13.17 -4.80
C CYS A 110 1.52 14.25 -4.99
N ALA A 111 2.27 14.22 -6.09
CA ALA A 111 3.34 15.17 -6.33
C ALA A 111 2.79 16.59 -6.51
N TRP A 112 3.47 17.58 -5.93
CA TRP A 112 3.06 18.98 -6.01
C TRP A 112 3.25 19.59 -7.40
N SER A 113 4.18 19.04 -8.19
CA SER A 113 4.45 19.42 -9.56
C SER A 113 4.79 18.17 -10.37
N ILE A 114 4.37 18.16 -11.64
CA ILE A 114 4.47 17.01 -12.53
C ILE A 114 5.03 17.50 -13.87
N GLU A 115 6.11 16.88 -14.33
CA GLU A 115 6.66 17.12 -15.66
C GLU A 115 5.75 16.49 -16.73
N PRO A 116 5.67 17.03 -17.96
CA PRO A 116 4.82 16.49 -19.02
C PRO A 116 5.02 14.98 -19.26
N GLU A 117 6.26 14.50 -19.11
CA GLU A 117 6.70 13.12 -19.28
C GLU A 117 6.17 12.18 -18.19
N CYS A 118 5.79 12.71 -17.02
CA CYS A 118 5.27 11.90 -15.92
C CYS A 118 3.95 11.20 -16.28
N SER A 119 3.17 11.74 -17.23
CA SER A 119 1.96 11.08 -17.72
C SER A 119 2.28 9.71 -18.36
N LYS A 120 3.33 9.64 -19.18
CA LYS A 120 3.83 8.40 -19.80
C LYS A 120 4.45 7.47 -18.76
N LEU A 121 5.15 8.03 -17.78
CA LEU A 121 5.71 7.27 -16.68
C LEU A 121 4.61 6.61 -15.84
N LEU A 122 3.56 7.35 -15.48
CA LEU A 122 2.41 6.84 -14.74
C LEU A 122 1.75 5.69 -15.49
N ASP A 123 1.52 5.85 -16.80
CA ASP A 123 0.94 4.80 -17.64
C ASP A 123 1.80 3.52 -17.66
N SER A 124 3.13 3.67 -17.78
CA SER A 124 4.05 2.54 -17.69
C SER A 124 4.05 1.88 -16.32
N LEU A 125 3.98 2.66 -15.23
CA LEU A 125 3.94 2.16 -13.86
C LEU A 125 2.64 1.40 -13.58
N VAL A 126 1.50 1.95 -13.98
CA VAL A 126 0.19 1.31 -13.84
C VAL A 126 0.11 0.02 -14.67
N THR A 127 0.65 0.03 -15.89
CA THR A 127 0.69 -1.16 -16.74
C THR A 127 1.51 -2.28 -16.09
N GLU A 128 2.72 -1.99 -15.60
CA GLU A 128 3.55 -2.97 -14.93
C GLU A 128 2.95 -3.44 -13.59
N HIS A 129 2.34 -2.52 -12.83
CA HIS A 129 1.62 -2.82 -11.61
C HIS A 129 0.50 -3.83 -11.86
N ASN A 130 -0.38 -3.56 -12.81
CA ASN A 130 -1.52 -4.42 -13.12
C ASN A 130 -1.06 -5.78 -13.65
N ARG A 131 -0.03 -5.81 -14.50
CA ARG A 131 0.58 -7.06 -14.98
C ARG A 131 1.08 -7.91 -13.81
N LEU A 132 1.81 -7.30 -12.88
CA LEU A 132 2.36 -8.00 -11.71
C LEU A 132 1.26 -8.43 -10.72
N TYR A 133 0.22 -7.62 -10.56
CA TYR A 133 -0.96 -7.97 -9.75
C TYR A 133 -1.62 -9.25 -10.25
N MET A 134 -1.84 -9.35 -11.57
CA MET A 134 -2.42 -10.54 -12.20
C MET A 134 -1.55 -11.80 -12.07
N GLU A 135 -0.24 -11.67 -11.86
CA GLU A 135 0.64 -12.83 -11.59
C GLU A 135 0.58 -13.31 -10.13
N ILE A 136 0.09 -12.48 -9.21
CA ILE A 136 0.11 -12.73 -7.77
C ILE A 136 -1.23 -13.30 -7.29
N ILE A 137 -2.34 -12.90 -7.92
CA ILE A 137 -3.70 -13.37 -7.60
C ILE A 137 -4.00 -14.79 -8.09
#